data_AF-A0A366F091-F1
#
_entry.id   AF-A0A366F091-F1
#
_cell.length_a   1.000
_cell.length_b   1.000
_cell.length_c   1.000
_cell.angle_alpha   90.00
_cell.angle_beta   90.00
_cell.angle_gamma   90.00
#
_symmetry.space_group_name_H-M   'P 1'
#
loop_
_entity.id
_entity.type
_entity.pdbx_description
1 polymer ?
#
loop_
_entity_poly.entity_id
_entity_poly.type
_entity_poly.pdbx_seq_one_letter_code
_entity_poly.pdbx_strand_id
1 'polypeptide(L)'
;MLRKRLLQYIEESNGSVALFPLEKEYAEKHGLLDTEKITGRESGSRFKEAYIERCDKETEELIAQESLVFLDQPITYLKKHKNEFVFLELEWFDVIGVEAVSIEVDDVFGTYDAMLGLKLQKKYRSQIEHYLEHTLKGESSYDLLFNGEDGLWDLNITLNDLPDFHEGLTLLASYELIYYFLFHLLQTVDEA
;
A
#
# COMPACT_ATOMS: atom_id res chain seq x y z
N MET A 1 2.20 16.26 2.76
CA MET A 1 1.92 15.50 1.54
C MET A 1 0.70 14.61 1.75
N LEU A 2 0.74 13.66 2.71
CA LEU A 2 -0.44 12.90 3.15
C LEU A 2 -1.58 13.82 3.55
N ARG A 3 -1.30 14.81 4.42
CA ARG A 3 -2.29 15.80 4.85
C ARG A 3 -2.95 16.52 3.67
N LYS A 4 -2.15 16.90 2.66
CA LYS A 4 -2.65 17.61 1.48
C LYS A 4 -3.55 16.72 0.63
N ARG A 5 -3.13 15.48 0.37
CA ARG A 5 -3.91 14.50 -0.41
C ARG A 5 -5.22 14.15 0.27
N LEU A 6 -5.17 13.91 1.59
CA LEU A 6 -6.36 13.63 2.36
C LEU A 6 -7.33 14.83 2.38
N LEU A 7 -6.82 16.06 2.56
CA LEU A 7 -7.64 17.27 2.44
C LEU A 7 -8.29 17.40 1.06
N GLN A 8 -7.53 17.16 -0.01
CA GLN A 8 -8.06 17.20 -1.36
C GLN A 8 -9.18 16.17 -1.57
N TYR A 9 -8.95 14.92 -1.16
CA TYR A 9 -9.98 13.86 -1.21
C TYR A 9 -11.26 14.25 -0.47
N ILE A 10 -11.10 14.85 0.71
CA ILE A 10 -12.20 15.36 1.53
C ILE A 10 -12.98 16.47 0.81
N GLU A 11 -12.28 17.45 0.23
CA GLU A 11 -12.88 18.60 -0.46
C GLU A 11 -13.65 18.16 -1.71
N GLU A 12 -13.13 17.19 -2.45
CA GLU A 12 -13.77 16.60 -3.63
C GLU A 12 -15.04 15.80 -3.28
N SER A 13 -15.19 15.37 -2.02
CA SER A 13 -16.32 14.56 -1.54
C SER A 13 -17.62 15.36 -1.23
N ASN A 14 -17.72 16.64 -1.58
CA ASN A 14 -18.95 17.46 -1.57
C ASN A 14 -19.81 17.40 -0.27
N GLY A 15 -19.18 17.32 0.91
CA GLY A 15 -19.83 17.61 2.20
C GLY A 15 -20.12 16.43 3.14
N SER A 16 -19.99 15.19 2.67
CA SER A 16 -19.90 14.01 3.56
C SER A 16 -18.82 13.08 3.05
N VAL A 17 -17.69 13.04 3.75
CA VAL A 17 -16.61 12.11 3.42
C VAL A 17 -16.76 10.86 4.29
N ALA A 18 -16.58 9.71 3.66
CA ALA A 18 -16.61 8.44 4.33
C ALA A 18 -15.16 7.94 4.43
N LEU A 19 -14.56 8.06 5.61
CA LEU A 19 -13.17 7.67 5.89
C LEU A 19 -13.13 6.32 6.63
N PHE A 20 -12.08 5.53 6.40
CA PHE A 20 -11.81 4.37 7.26
C PHE A 20 -11.12 4.82 8.56
N PRO A 21 -11.05 3.95 9.58
CA PRO A 21 -10.56 4.34 10.90
C PRO A 21 -9.19 5.04 10.90
N LEU A 22 -8.24 4.57 10.08
CA LEU A 22 -6.89 5.12 10.01
C LEU A 22 -6.88 6.58 9.51
N GLU A 23 -7.54 6.85 8.38
CA GLU A 23 -7.62 8.21 7.82
C GLU A 23 -8.48 9.12 8.71
N LYS A 24 -9.54 8.56 9.31
CA LYS A 24 -10.40 9.29 10.24
C LYS A 24 -9.61 9.76 11.46
N GLU A 25 -8.87 8.86 12.11
CA GLU A 25 -8.04 9.20 13.28
C GLU A 25 -7.00 10.27 12.92
N TYR A 26 -6.34 10.12 11.77
CA TYR A 26 -5.38 11.11 11.30
C TYR A 26 -6.03 12.48 11.02
N ALA A 27 -7.20 12.50 10.39
CA ALA A 27 -7.94 13.72 10.09
C ALA A 27 -8.41 14.45 11.36
N GLU A 28 -8.89 13.70 12.35
CA GLU A 28 -9.28 14.22 13.66
C GLU A 28 -8.08 14.80 14.42
N LYS A 29 -6.98 14.05 14.51
CA LYS A 29 -5.72 14.48 15.16
C LYS A 29 -5.20 15.81 14.60
N HIS A 30 -5.35 16.04 13.30
CA HIS A 30 -4.82 17.22 12.60
C HIS A 30 -5.86 18.32 12.35
N GLY A 31 -7.08 18.18 12.86
CA GLY A 31 -8.15 19.16 12.70
C GLY A 31 -8.50 19.44 11.23
N LEU A 32 -8.50 18.40 10.38
CA LEU A 32 -8.74 18.55 8.94
C LEU A 32 -10.24 18.75 8.62
N LEU A 33 -11.13 18.41 9.54
CA LEU A 33 -12.59 18.51 9.38
C LEU A 33 -13.29 18.72 10.73
N ASP A 34 -14.49 19.31 10.67
CA ASP A 34 -15.45 19.20 11.78
C ASP A 34 -15.89 17.74 11.92
N THR A 35 -15.77 17.17 13.12
CA THR A 35 -16.09 15.76 13.43
C THR A 35 -17.50 15.35 13.03
N GLU A 36 -18.43 16.31 12.95
CA GLU A 36 -19.83 16.11 12.55
C GLU A 36 -20.02 15.80 11.05
N LYS A 37 -19.01 16.03 10.21
CA LYS A 37 -19.06 15.81 8.74
C LYS A 37 -18.42 14.49 8.29
N ILE A 38 -17.85 13.73 9.22
CA ILE A 38 -17.20 12.44 8.93
C ILE A 38 -18.19 11.30 9.17
N THR A 39 -18.52 10.58 8.10
CA THR A 39 -19.18 9.27 8.22
C THR A 39 -18.10 8.18 8.27
N GLY A 40 -18.28 7.17 9.11
CA GLY A 40 -17.34 6.05 9.17
C GLY A 40 -17.64 5.04 8.07
N ARG A 41 -16.62 4.60 7.32
CA ARG A 41 -16.69 3.34 6.55
C ARG A 41 -16.31 2.16 7.44
N GLU A 42 -16.95 1.01 7.23
CA GLU A 42 -16.48 -0.24 7.81
C GLU A 42 -15.14 -0.63 7.17
N SER A 43 -14.12 -0.92 7.97
CA SER A 43 -12.76 -1.25 7.49
C SER A 43 -12.71 -2.26 6.34
N GLY A 44 -13.57 -3.29 6.37
CA GLY A 44 -13.61 -4.35 5.36
C GLY A 44 -14.17 -3.93 3.99
N SER A 45 -14.58 -2.68 3.79
CA SER A 45 -15.11 -2.22 2.49
C SER A 45 -14.07 -1.52 1.61
N ARG A 46 -12.83 -1.31 2.07
CA ARG A 46 -11.80 -0.52 1.37
C ARG A 46 -11.48 -1.06 -0.01
N PHE A 47 -11.34 -2.37 -0.13
CA PHE A 47 -10.89 -3.03 -1.36
C PHE A 47 -12.06 -3.48 -2.26
N LYS A 48 -13.31 -3.09 -1.97
CA LYS A 48 -14.48 -3.54 -2.75
C LYS A 48 -14.43 -3.18 -4.23
N GLU A 49 -13.77 -2.08 -4.56
CA GLU A 49 -13.65 -1.55 -5.91
C GLU A 49 -12.23 -1.73 -6.46
N ALA A 50 -11.42 -2.61 -5.84
CA ALA A 50 -10.07 -2.89 -6.32
C ALA A 50 -10.11 -3.58 -7.68
N TYR A 51 -9.26 -3.12 -8.59
CA TYR A 51 -8.93 -3.82 -9.82
C TYR A 51 -7.77 -4.78 -9.53
N ILE A 52 -7.97 -6.07 -9.82
CA ILE A 52 -7.04 -7.13 -9.42
C ILE A 52 -6.68 -7.97 -10.64
N GLU A 53 -5.40 -8.15 -10.88
CA GLU A 53 -4.87 -9.00 -11.93
C GLU A 53 -3.90 -10.03 -11.35
N ARG A 54 -3.94 -11.23 -11.90
CA ARG A 54 -2.85 -12.20 -11.80
C ARG A 54 -2.09 -12.18 -13.10
N CYS A 55 -0.79 -11.99 -13.03
CA CYS A 55 0.08 -11.86 -14.19
C CYS A 55 1.24 -12.86 -14.10
N ASP A 56 1.78 -13.25 -15.25
CA ASP A 56 3.00 -14.05 -15.30
C ASP A 56 4.21 -13.15 -15.09
N LYS A 57 5.13 -13.55 -14.22
CA LYS A 57 6.31 -12.77 -13.86
C LYS A 57 7.31 -12.60 -14.99
N GLU A 58 7.46 -13.61 -15.84
CA GLU A 58 8.49 -13.59 -16.88
C GLU A 58 8.01 -12.79 -18.10
N THR A 59 6.73 -12.91 -18.44
CA THR A 59 6.17 -12.30 -19.65
C THR A 59 5.37 -11.02 -19.39
N GLU A 60 5.04 -10.73 -18.13
CA GLU A 60 4.11 -9.67 -17.70
C GLU A 60 2.71 -9.80 -18.32
N GLU A 61 2.38 -10.96 -18.91
CA GLU A 61 1.08 -11.18 -19.53
C GLU A 61 0.00 -11.46 -18.47
N LEU A 62 -1.18 -10.87 -18.68
CA LEU A 62 -2.36 -11.12 -17.87
C LEU A 62 -2.76 -12.59 -17.95
N ILE A 63 -2.77 -13.28 -16.80
CA ILE A 63 -3.30 -14.63 -16.68
C ILE A 63 -4.81 -14.58 -16.42
N ALA A 64 -5.24 -13.74 -15.49
CA ALA A 64 -6.65 -13.54 -15.16
C ALA A 64 -6.89 -12.20 -14.47
N GLN A 65 -8.03 -11.57 -14.78
CA GLN A 65 -8.59 -10.51 -13.95
C GLN A 65 -9.44 -11.15 -12.85
N GLU A 66 -9.13 -10.84 -11.60
CA GLU A 66 -9.74 -11.46 -10.43
C GLU A 66 -10.80 -10.56 -9.76
N SER A 67 -11.66 -11.19 -8.96
CA SER A 67 -12.60 -10.48 -8.09
C SER A 67 -12.05 -10.38 -6.67
N LEU A 68 -12.66 -9.55 -5.82
CA LEU A 68 -12.30 -9.43 -4.41
C LEU A 68 -12.22 -10.78 -3.67
N VAL A 69 -13.06 -11.75 -4.05
CA VAL A 69 -13.08 -13.11 -3.45
C VAL A 69 -11.74 -13.82 -3.61
N PHE A 70 -10.96 -13.50 -4.64
CA PHE A 70 -9.60 -14.05 -4.80
C PHE A 70 -8.68 -13.60 -3.65
N LEU A 71 -8.86 -12.40 -3.11
CA LEU A 71 -8.02 -11.89 -2.02
C LEU A 71 -8.27 -12.62 -0.68
N ASP A 72 -9.32 -13.45 -0.58
CA ASP A 72 -9.55 -14.33 0.57
C ASP A 72 -8.60 -15.55 0.57
N GLN A 73 -7.89 -15.81 -0.53
CA GLN A 73 -6.86 -16.84 -0.56
C GLN A 73 -5.73 -16.51 0.43
N PRO A 74 -5.14 -17.53 1.08
CA PRO A 74 -3.95 -17.32 1.90
C PRO A 74 -2.80 -16.82 1.03
N ILE A 75 -1.93 -15.96 1.56
CA ILE A 75 -0.77 -15.46 0.80
C ILE A 75 0.16 -16.60 0.33
N THR A 76 0.16 -17.74 1.03
CA THR A 76 0.83 -18.99 0.60
C THR A 76 0.37 -19.55 -0.74
N TYR A 77 -0.72 -19.01 -1.31
CA TYR A 77 -1.07 -19.20 -2.72
C TYR A 77 0.14 -18.96 -3.63
N LEU A 78 0.83 -17.82 -3.47
CA LEU A 78 1.93 -17.42 -4.35
C LEU A 78 3.14 -18.34 -4.24
N LYS A 79 3.33 -19.05 -3.13
CA LYS A 79 4.38 -20.09 -3.02
C LYS A 79 4.10 -21.32 -3.89
N LYS A 80 2.83 -21.60 -4.17
CA LYS A 80 2.43 -22.69 -5.07
C LYS A 80 2.42 -22.24 -6.53
N HIS A 81 2.38 -20.93 -6.76
CA HIS A 81 2.27 -20.28 -8.05
C HIS A 81 3.38 -19.23 -8.20
N LYS A 82 4.64 -19.66 -8.03
CA LYS A 82 5.79 -18.75 -7.95
C LYS A 82 6.05 -17.94 -9.22
N ASN A 83 5.61 -18.44 -10.37
CA ASN A 83 5.70 -17.74 -11.65
C ASN A 83 4.68 -16.60 -11.78
N GLU A 84 3.85 -16.34 -10.76
CA GLU A 84 2.80 -15.35 -10.79
C GLU A 84 3.06 -14.20 -9.81
N PHE A 85 2.57 -13.02 -10.17
CA PHE A 85 2.38 -11.91 -9.23
C PHE A 85 0.92 -11.44 -9.26
N VAL A 86 0.48 -10.83 -8.16
CA VAL A 86 -0.87 -10.24 -8.05
C VAL A 86 -0.71 -8.74 -8.06
N PHE A 87 -1.26 -8.10 -9.09
CA PHE A 87 -1.33 -6.65 -9.23
C PHE A 87 -2.67 -6.14 -8.70
N LEU A 88 -2.63 -5.05 -7.93
CA LEU A 88 -3.82 -4.42 -7.38
C LEU A 88 -3.76 -2.90 -7.53
N GLU A 89 -4.81 -2.35 -8.14
CA GLU A 89 -5.09 -0.91 -8.19
C GLU A 89 -6.33 -0.59 -7.36
N LEU A 90 -6.30 0.56 -6.68
CA LEU A 90 -7.41 1.02 -5.86
C LEU A 90 -7.35 2.54 -5.71
N GLU A 91 -8.49 3.22 -5.85
CA GLU A 91 -8.59 4.69 -5.69
C GLU A 91 -8.04 5.18 -4.33
N TRP A 92 -8.19 4.38 -3.27
CA TRP A 92 -7.62 4.71 -1.95
C TRP A 92 -6.09 4.78 -1.92
N PHE A 93 -5.41 4.18 -2.88
CA PHE A 93 -3.97 4.34 -3.02
C PHE A 93 -3.57 5.76 -3.43
N ASP A 94 -4.45 6.53 -4.09
CA ASP A 94 -4.18 7.93 -4.41
C ASP A 94 -4.04 8.80 -3.15
N VAL A 95 -4.76 8.47 -2.08
CA VAL A 95 -4.65 9.16 -0.77
C VAL A 95 -3.22 9.03 -0.22
N ILE A 96 -2.59 7.88 -0.42
CA ILE A 96 -1.20 7.62 -0.05
C ILE A 96 -0.22 7.84 -1.23
N GLY A 97 -0.70 8.29 -2.38
CA GLY A 97 0.11 8.53 -3.59
C GLY A 97 0.84 7.30 -4.10
N VAL A 98 0.15 6.18 -4.10
CA VAL A 98 0.56 4.94 -4.74
C VAL A 98 -0.39 4.70 -5.92
N GLU A 99 0.12 4.21 -7.04
CA GLU A 99 -0.73 3.90 -8.20
C GLU A 99 -1.29 2.49 -8.09
N ALA A 100 -0.40 1.53 -7.87
CA ALA A 100 -0.71 0.13 -7.73
C ALA A 100 0.28 -0.55 -6.77
N VAL A 101 -0.08 -1.74 -6.32
CA VAL A 101 0.79 -2.61 -5.53
C VAL A 101 0.76 -4.00 -6.13
N SER A 102 1.94 -4.52 -6.47
CA SER A 102 2.13 -5.92 -6.85
C SER A 102 2.66 -6.73 -5.67
N ILE A 103 2.12 -7.93 -5.43
CA ILE A 103 2.68 -8.89 -4.47
C ILE A 103 3.15 -10.13 -5.20
N GLU A 104 4.34 -10.60 -4.87
CA GLU A 104 4.90 -11.83 -5.42
C GLU A 104 5.75 -12.61 -4.41
N VAL A 105 6.22 -13.79 -4.81
CA VAL A 105 7.20 -14.59 -4.05
C VAL A 105 8.53 -14.62 -4.77
N ASP A 106 9.60 -14.13 -4.16
CA ASP A 106 10.95 -14.21 -4.70
C ASP A 106 11.38 -15.67 -4.96
N ASP A 107 12.06 -15.90 -6.08
CA ASP A 107 12.43 -17.24 -6.52
C ASP A 107 13.60 -17.82 -5.75
N VAL A 108 14.49 -16.97 -5.23
CA VAL A 108 15.75 -17.36 -4.58
C VAL A 108 15.53 -17.73 -3.11
N PHE A 109 14.86 -16.84 -2.37
CA PHE A 109 14.67 -16.91 -0.93
C PHE A 109 13.26 -17.35 -0.55
N GLY A 110 12.30 -17.28 -1.47
CA GLY A 110 10.90 -17.66 -1.19
C GLY A 110 10.20 -16.69 -0.22
N THR A 111 10.73 -15.48 -0.08
CA THR A 111 10.11 -14.35 0.63
C THR A 111 9.00 -13.74 -0.21
N TYR A 112 8.08 -13.05 0.44
CA TYR A 112 7.03 -12.30 -0.24
C TYR A 112 7.46 -10.86 -0.36
N ASP A 113 7.39 -10.31 -1.56
CA ASP A 113 7.75 -8.92 -1.82
C ASP A 113 6.53 -8.15 -2.31
N ALA A 114 6.45 -6.89 -1.89
CA ALA A 114 5.53 -5.91 -2.46
C ALA A 114 6.29 -4.87 -3.26
N MET A 115 5.88 -4.64 -4.50
CA MET A 115 6.49 -3.69 -5.43
C MET A 115 5.47 -2.60 -5.76
N LEU A 116 5.89 -1.34 -5.69
CA LEU A 116 5.01 -0.20 -5.92
C LEU A 116 5.77 1.08 -6.32
N GLY A 117 5.05 1.99 -6.97
CA GLY A 117 5.50 3.35 -7.23
C GLY A 117 4.94 4.34 -6.19
N LEU A 118 5.81 4.98 -5.41
CA LEU A 118 5.44 5.98 -4.41
C LEU A 118 5.69 7.41 -4.92
N LYS A 119 4.61 8.15 -5.18
CA LYS A 119 4.68 9.55 -5.61
C LYS A 119 5.16 10.44 -4.46
N LEU A 120 6.44 10.75 -4.41
CA LEU A 120 7.03 11.63 -3.41
C LEU A 120 8.29 12.32 -3.94
N GLN A 121 8.49 13.61 -3.60
CA GLN A 121 9.64 14.36 -4.09
C GLN A 121 10.96 13.76 -3.60
N LYS A 122 12.00 13.75 -4.46
CA LYS A 122 13.34 13.21 -4.16
C LYS A 122 13.96 13.72 -2.86
N LYS A 123 13.63 14.95 -2.45
CA LYS A 123 14.15 15.57 -1.22
C LYS A 123 13.80 14.82 0.07
N TYR A 124 12.78 13.95 0.03
CA TYR A 124 12.33 13.18 1.20
C TYR A 124 13.04 11.83 1.36
N ARG A 125 14.08 11.56 0.56
CA ARG A 125 14.84 10.30 0.59
C ARG A 125 15.22 9.88 2.01
N SER A 126 15.87 10.78 2.76
CA SER A 126 16.39 10.45 4.09
C SER A 126 15.29 10.10 5.10
N GLN A 127 14.12 10.73 5.00
CA GLN A 127 12.97 10.42 5.84
C GLN A 127 12.37 9.06 5.49
N ILE A 128 12.31 8.72 4.19
CA ILE A 128 11.86 7.41 3.73
C ILE A 128 12.80 6.33 4.25
N GLU A 129 14.10 6.45 3.96
CA GLU A 129 15.12 5.47 4.38
C GLU A 129 15.11 5.29 5.90
N HIS A 130 15.05 6.38 6.66
CA HIS A 130 14.95 6.31 8.12
C HIS A 130 13.73 5.52 8.58
N TYR A 131 12.54 5.76 8.02
CA TYR A 131 11.34 5.01 8.39
C TYR A 131 11.45 3.52 8.04
N LEU A 132 11.95 3.20 6.84
CA LEU A 132 12.13 1.82 6.37
C LEU A 132 13.10 1.07 7.28
N GLU A 133 14.27 1.65 7.59
CA GLU A 133 15.30 1.07 8.45
C GLU A 133 14.84 0.84 9.91
N HIS A 134 13.94 1.69 10.43
CA HIS A 134 13.43 1.54 11.79
C HIS A 134 12.24 0.57 11.89
N THR A 135 11.53 0.34 10.79
CA THR A 135 10.31 -0.46 10.78
C THR A 135 10.57 -1.89 10.32
N LEU A 136 11.43 -2.06 9.33
CA LEU A 136 11.79 -3.36 8.75
C LEU A 136 12.94 -3.98 9.56
N LYS A 137 12.86 -5.29 9.79
CA LYS A 137 13.80 -6.00 10.68
C LYS A 137 15.00 -6.64 9.98
N GLY A 138 15.04 -6.66 8.66
CA GLY A 138 16.08 -7.32 7.87
C GLY A 138 17.10 -6.35 7.27
N GLU A 139 18.29 -6.87 6.94
CA GLU A 139 19.39 -6.09 6.34
C GLU A 139 19.17 -5.80 4.84
N SER A 140 18.23 -6.48 4.19
CA SER A 140 17.90 -6.32 2.77
C SER A 140 16.38 -6.33 2.55
N SER A 141 15.66 -5.67 3.46
CA SER A 141 14.19 -5.69 3.47
C SER A 141 13.54 -4.77 2.46
N TYR A 142 14.30 -3.95 1.75
CA TYR A 142 13.75 -3.04 0.76
C TYR A 142 14.77 -2.64 -0.31
N ASP A 143 14.26 -2.31 -1.51
CA ASP A 143 14.97 -1.56 -2.54
C ASP A 143 14.25 -0.24 -2.77
N LEU A 144 15.00 0.85 -2.91
CA LEU A 144 14.45 2.20 -3.10
C LEU A 144 15.22 2.92 -4.21
N LEU A 145 14.57 3.12 -5.35
CA LEU A 145 15.12 3.83 -6.50
C LEU A 145 14.25 5.04 -6.85
N PHE A 146 14.85 6.21 -7.07
CA PHE A 146 14.10 7.37 -7.54
C PHE A 146 14.05 7.41 -9.06
N ASN A 147 12.85 7.26 -9.63
CA ASN A 147 12.61 7.47 -11.04
C ASN A 147 12.38 8.97 -11.29
N GLY A 148 13.38 9.60 -11.92
CA GLY A 148 13.37 11.04 -12.20
C GLY A 148 12.48 11.47 -13.36
N GLU A 149 12.11 10.54 -14.24
CA GLU A 149 11.22 10.82 -15.38
C GLU A 149 9.77 10.91 -14.89
N ASP A 150 9.36 9.95 -14.05
CA ASP A 150 8.00 9.88 -13.51
C ASP A 150 7.81 10.63 -12.18
N GLY A 151 8.93 11.03 -11.54
CA GLY A 151 8.90 11.79 -10.29
C GLY A 151 8.41 10.99 -9.09
N LEU A 152 8.65 9.68 -9.09
CA LEU A 152 8.23 8.72 -8.08
C LEU A 152 9.40 7.85 -7.58
N TRP A 153 9.18 7.15 -6.49
CA TRP A 153 10.09 6.15 -5.96
C TRP A 153 9.59 4.76 -6.33
N ASP A 154 10.42 3.98 -7.01
CA ASP A 154 10.23 2.54 -7.12
C ASP A 154 10.65 1.94 -5.78
N LEU A 155 9.68 1.37 -5.07
CA LEU A 155 9.84 0.82 -3.73
C LEU A 155 9.45 -0.65 -3.75
N ASN A 156 10.42 -1.50 -3.49
CA ASN A 156 10.20 -2.92 -3.23
C ASN A 156 10.42 -3.17 -1.74
N ILE A 157 9.52 -3.90 -1.09
CA ILE A 157 9.60 -4.22 0.33
C ILE A 157 9.37 -5.71 0.52
N THR A 158 10.25 -6.34 1.29
CA THR A 158 10.07 -7.71 1.74
C THR A 158 9.05 -7.75 2.89
N LEU A 159 7.87 -8.28 2.58
CA LEU A 159 6.74 -8.35 3.51
C LEU A 159 7.08 -9.19 4.74
N ASN A 160 7.96 -10.19 4.61
CA ASN A 160 8.43 -11.00 5.72
C ASN A 160 9.05 -10.18 6.86
N ASP A 161 9.59 -9.00 6.55
CA ASP A 161 10.26 -8.13 7.52
C ASP A 161 9.35 -7.06 8.11
N LEU A 162 8.09 -6.98 7.65
CA LEU A 162 7.07 -6.12 8.24
C LEU A 162 6.64 -6.63 9.62
N PRO A 163 6.36 -5.72 10.57
CA PRO A 163 5.63 -6.06 11.77
C PRO A 163 4.31 -6.76 11.42
N ASP A 164 3.94 -7.77 12.20
CA ASP A 164 2.68 -8.51 12.09
C ASP A 164 2.48 -9.33 10.81
N PHE A 165 3.47 -9.38 9.91
CA PHE A 165 3.43 -10.32 8.79
C PHE A 165 3.58 -11.77 9.25
N HIS A 166 2.75 -12.65 8.72
CA HIS A 166 2.91 -14.10 8.83
C HIS A 166 2.19 -14.81 7.67
N GLU A 167 2.62 -16.04 7.35
CA GLU A 167 2.07 -16.81 6.22
C GLU A 167 0.61 -17.28 6.39
N GLY A 168 0.04 -17.05 7.57
CA GLY A 168 -1.38 -17.27 7.85
C GLY A 168 -2.31 -16.16 7.36
N LEU A 169 -1.75 -15.04 6.87
CA LEU A 169 -2.52 -13.94 6.31
C LEU A 169 -3.16 -14.33 4.98
N THR A 170 -4.32 -13.72 4.69
CA THR A 170 -4.88 -13.69 3.34
C THR A 170 -4.18 -12.63 2.49
N LEU A 171 -4.31 -12.71 1.17
CA LEU A 171 -3.83 -11.64 0.27
C LEU A 171 -4.45 -10.29 0.65
N LEU A 172 -5.75 -10.25 0.97
CA LEU A 172 -6.42 -9.03 1.43
C LEU A 172 -5.75 -8.44 2.67
N ALA A 173 -5.50 -9.26 3.69
CA ALA A 173 -4.86 -8.82 4.92
C ALA A 173 -3.41 -8.35 4.67
N SER A 174 -2.72 -8.92 3.69
CA SER A 174 -1.40 -8.45 3.25
C SER A 174 -1.47 -7.07 2.58
N TYR A 175 -2.45 -6.82 1.71
CA TYR A 175 -2.68 -5.47 1.15
C TYR A 175 -3.09 -4.44 2.20
N GLU A 176 -3.89 -4.84 3.19
CA GLU A 176 -4.21 -3.99 4.35
C GLU A 176 -2.96 -3.62 5.15
N LEU A 177 -2.07 -4.58 5.39
CA LEU A 177 -0.80 -4.36 6.07
C LEU A 177 0.10 -3.40 5.28
N ILE A 178 0.20 -3.57 3.97
CA ILE A 178 0.95 -2.68 3.08
C ILE A 178 0.38 -1.26 3.11
N TYR A 179 -0.94 -1.12 3.00
CA TYR A 179 -1.59 0.20 3.08
C TYR A 179 -1.25 0.89 4.41
N TYR A 180 -1.42 0.18 5.53
CA TYR A 180 -1.14 0.70 6.86
C TYR A 180 0.32 1.16 6.99
N PHE A 181 1.25 0.33 6.54
CA PHE A 181 2.67 0.64 6.52
C PHE A 181 2.99 1.91 5.72
N LEU A 182 2.43 2.06 4.52
CA LEU A 182 2.68 3.21 3.65
C LEU A 182 2.01 4.48 4.16
N PHE A 183 0.83 4.36 4.77
CA PHE A 183 0.18 5.48 5.42
C PHE A 183 1.06 6.06 6.53
N HIS A 184 1.63 5.21 7.38
CA HIS A 184 2.54 5.63 8.46
C HIS A 184 3.90 6.14 7.97
N LEU A 185 4.43 5.59 6.87
CA LEU A 185 5.59 6.17 6.19
C LEU A 185 5.32 7.64 5.84
N LEU A 186 4.19 7.91 5.18
CA LEU A 186 3.87 9.26 4.72
C LEU A 186 3.51 10.20 5.87
N GLN A 187 2.88 9.68 6.93
CA GLN A 187 2.68 10.42 8.15
C GLN A 187 4.02 10.85 8.76
N THR A 188 4.98 9.93 8.86
CA THR A 188 6.33 10.22 9.36
C THR A 188 7.01 11.29 8.53
N VAL A 189 6.91 11.20 7.20
CA VAL A 189 7.47 12.20 6.28
C VAL A 189 6.78 13.58 6.43
N ASP A 190 5.48 13.61 6.71
CA ASP A 190 4.73 14.85 6.93
C ASP A 190 5.01 15.52 8.29
N GLU A 191 5.36 14.73 9.30
CA GLU A 191 5.60 15.17 10.68
C GLU A 191 7.11 15.48 10.97
N ALA A 192 8.01 15.14 10.04
CA ALA A 192 9.47 15.38 10.13
C ALA A 192 9.88 16.81 9.70
#